data_AF-A0A381UEP2-F1
#
_entry.id   AF-A0A381UEP2-F1
#
_cell.length_a   1.000
_cell.length_b   1.000
_cell.length_c   1.000
_cell.angle_alpha   90.00
_cell.angle_beta   90.00
_cell.angle_gamma   90.00
#
_symmetry.space_group_name_H-M   'P 1'
#
loop_
_entity.id
_entity.type
_entity.pdbx_description
1 polymer ?
#
loop_
_entity_poly.entity_id
_entity_poly.type
_entity_poly.pdbx_seq_one_letter_code
_entity_poly.pdbx_strand_id
1 'polypeptide(L)' 'MVREDGVLREATWEEALERAASGFGSVVDTHGPSAFGMFSCSKTTNEVNYAAQRFARRVIGSNNIDSCNRT' A
#
# COMPACT_ATOMS: atom_id res chain seq x y z
N MET A 1 12.17 8.33 2.23
CA MET A 1 13.19 7.68 1.38
C MET A 1 12.53 7.23 0.09
N VAL A 2 13.20 7.36 -1.04
CA VAL A 2 12.81 6.79 -2.35
C VAL A 2 13.99 5.98 -2.89
N ARG A 3 13.69 4.91 -3.65
CA ARG A 3 14.72 4.10 -4.32
C ARG A 3 14.91 4.58 -5.74
N GLU A 4 16.14 4.93 -6.09
CA GLU A 4 16.56 5.38 -7.42
C GLU A 4 17.85 4.63 -7.77
N ASP A 5 17.88 4.00 -8.94
CA ASP A 5 19.01 3.19 -9.43
C ASP A 5 19.53 2.15 -8.41
N GLY A 6 18.60 1.53 -7.68
CA GLY A 6 18.90 0.52 -6.66
C GLY A 6 19.30 1.08 -5.30
N VAL A 7 19.59 2.37 -5.18
CA VAL A 7 20.04 3.02 -3.93
C VAL A 7 18.90 3.78 -3.26
N LEU A 8 18.85 3.77 -1.93
CA LEU A 8 17.88 4.57 -1.16
C LEU A 8 18.43 5.97 -0.90
N ARG A 9 17.64 7.00 -1.19
CA ARG A 9 17.94 8.40 -0.84
C ARG A 9 16.80 9.07 -0.10
N GLU A 10 17.10 10.18 0.56
CA GLU A 10 16.10 11.04 1.18
C GLU A 10 15.17 11.66 0.13
N ALA A 11 13.94 11.96 0.56
CA ALA A 11 12.87 12.47 -0.28
C ALA A 11 11.87 13.24 0.59
N THR A 12 11.17 14.21 0.01
CA THR A 12 10.04 14.86 0.67
C THR A 12 8.87 13.90 0.80
N TRP A 13 7.91 14.23 1.67
CA TRP A 13 6.68 13.45 1.79
C TRP A 13 5.89 13.42 0.48
N GLU A 14 5.81 14.55 -0.22
CA GLU A 14 5.11 14.67 -1.51
C GLU A 14 5.72 13.73 -2.55
N GLU A 15 7.04 13.75 -2.72
CA GLU A 15 7.74 12.89 -3.66
C GLU A 15 7.53 11.40 -3.32
N ALA A 16 7.68 11.04 -2.05
CA ALA A 16 7.55 9.65 -1.60
C ALA A 16 6.13 9.11 -1.81
N LEU A 17 5.11 9.91 -1.51
CA LEU A 17 3.71 9.52 -1.68
C LEU A 17 3.30 9.47 -3.15
N GLU A 18 3.70 10.45 -3.96
CA GLU A 18 3.44 10.46 -5.40
C GLU A 18 4.06 9.24 -6.08
N ARG A 19 5.32 8.92 -5.74
CA ARG A 19 6.02 7.77 -6.29
C ARG A 19 5.34 6.44 -5.94
N ALA A 20 4.82 6.32 -4.71
CA ALA A 20 4.09 5.15 -4.25
C ALA A 20 2.72 5.04 -4.95
N ALA A 21 1.94 6.13 -4.99
CA ALA A 21 0.64 6.17 -5.62
C ALA A 21 0.72 5.85 -7.13
N SER A 22 1.66 6.48 -7.83
CA SER A 22 1.93 6.21 -9.26
C SER A 22 2.33 4.74 -9.50
N GLY A 23 3.14 4.15 -8.61
CA GLY A 23 3.53 2.74 -8.72
C GLY A 23 2.37 1.76 -8.47
N PHE A 24 1.52 2.04 -7.47
CA PHE A 24 0.34 1.22 -7.22
C PHE A 24 -0.69 1.36 -8.35
N GLY A 25 -0.94 2.59 -8.82
CA GLY A 25 -1.85 2.87 -9.91
C GLY A 25 -1.46 2.13 -11.18
N SER A 26 -0.18 2.21 -11.60
CA SER A 26 0.26 1.54 -12.83
C SER A 26 0.12 0.01 -12.79
N VAL A 27 0.39 -0.61 -11.63
CA VAL A 27 0.17 -2.06 -11.44
C VAL A 27 -1.32 -2.40 -11.53
N VAL A 28 -2.18 -1.62 -10.88
CA VAL A 28 -3.64 -1.84 -10.90
C VAL A 28 -4.21 -1.63 -12.30
N ASP A 29 -3.77 -0.60 -13.02
CA ASP A 29 -4.23 -0.31 -14.38
C ASP A 29 -3.80 -1.41 -15.37
N THR A 30 -2.59 -1.96 -15.19
CA THR A 30 -2.03 -2.97 -16.11
C THR A 30 -2.52 -4.38 -15.81
N HIS A 31 -2.67 -4.74 -14.53
CA HIS A 31 -2.91 -6.12 -14.09
C HIS A 31 -4.23 -6.31 -13.33
N GLY A 32 -5.00 -5.24 -13.14
CA GLY A 32 -6.24 -5.23 -12.38
C GLY A 32 -6.03 -5.10 -10.86
N PRO A 33 -7.09 -4.78 -10.11
CA PRO A 33 -7.02 -4.57 -8.65
C PRO A 33 -6.47 -5.74 -7.84
N SER A 34 -6.71 -6.98 -8.29
CA SER A 34 -6.23 -8.19 -7.62
C SER A 34 -4.72 -8.39 -7.68
N ALA A 35 -3.99 -7.61 -8.49
CA ALA A 35 -2.53 -7.63 -8.50
C ALA A 35 -1.92 -6.89 -7.28
N PHE A 36 -2.69 -6.02 -6.62
CA PHE A 36 -2.28 -5.35 -5.40
C PHE A 36 -2.61 -6.19 -4.16
N GLY A 37 -1.76 -6.11 -3.14
CA GLY A 37 -1.98 -6.70 -1.82
C GLY A 37 -1.49 -5.80 -0.70
N MET A 38 -2.15 -5.85 0.47
CA MET A 38 -1.79 -5.06 1.64
C MET A 38 -1.65 -5.95 2.89
N PHE A 39 -0.65 -5.65 3.72
CA PHE A 39 -0.49 -6.25 5.04
C PHE A 39 -0.64 -5.19 6.13
N SER A 40 -1.61 -5.38 7.02
CA SER A 40 -1.82 -4.56 8.21
C SER A 40 -1.13 -5.19 9.44
N CYS A 41 -1.06 -4.44 10.53
CA CYS A 41 -0.35 -4.84 11.74
C CYS A 41 -1.31 -5.06 12.92
N SER A 42 -1.21 -6.21 13.57
CA SER A 42 -2.02 -6.51 14.78
C SER A 42 -1.63 -5.66 15.99
N LYS A 43 -0.46 -5.01 15.95
CA LYS A 43 0.03 -4.11 17.01
C LYS A 43 -0.38 -2.65 16.80
N THR A 44 -1.12 -2.32 15.74
CA THR A 44 -1.72 -0.99 15.55
C THR A 44 -3.16 -0.96 16.04
N THR A 45 -3.74 0.23 16.18
CA THR A 45 -5.14 0.36 16.64
C THR A 45 -6.14 -0.18 15.62
N ASN A 46 -7.39 -0.38 16.07
CA ASN A 46 -8.47 -0.83 15.21
C ASN A 46 -8.80 0.18 14.11
N GLU A 47 -8.64 1.48 14.36
CA GLU A 47 -8.86 2.55 13.39
C GLU A 47 -7.85 2.48 12.25
N VAL A 48 -6.57 2.19 12.55
CA VAL A 48 -5.53 2.01 11.54
C VAL A 48 -5.82 0.78 10.69
N ASN A 49 -6.22 -0.33 11.32
CA ASN A 49 -6.63 -1.54 10.61
C ASN A 49 -7.89 -1.31 9.76
N TYR A 50 -8.85 -0.52 10.26
CA TYR A 50 -10.03 -0.10 9.51
C TYR A 50 -9.66 0.75 8.29
N ALA A 51 -8.73 1.70 8.43
CA ALA A 51 -8.27 2.53 7.34
C ALA A 51 -7.56 1.69 6.26
N ALA A 52 -6.69 0.75 6.66
CA ALA A 52 -5.99 -0.16 5.75
C ALA A 52 -6.99 -0.99 4.93
N GLN A 53 -7.95 -1.63 5.58
CA GLN A 53 -8.96 -2.41 4.86
C GLN A 53 -9.86 -1.55 3.97
N ARG A 54 -10.19 -0.33 4.39
CA ARG A 54 -10.99 0.59 3.59
C ARG A 54 -10.21 1.01 2.34
N PHE A 55 -8.92 1.30 2.48
CA PHE A 55 -8.07 1.61 1.35
C PHE A 55 -8.00 0.45 0.34
N ALA A 56 -7.67 -0.76 0.80
CA ALA A 56 -7.60 -1.93 -0.08
C ALA A 56 -8.94 -2.21 -0.79
N ARG A 57 -10.05 -2.23 -0.05
CA ARG A 57 -11.35 -2.64 -0.60
C ARG A 57 -12.08 -1.55 -1.39
N ARG A 58 -11.94 -0.27 -1.01
CA ARG A 58 -12.72 0.83 -1.60
C ARG A 58 -11.91 1.72 -2.51
N VAL A 59 -10.62 1.92 -2.25
CA VAL A 59 -9.76 2.75 -3.10
C VAL A 59 -9.12 1.90 -4.19
N ILE A 60 -8.48 0.79 -3.81
CA ILE A 60 -7.85 -0.11 -4.78
C ILE A 60 -8.88 -1.01 -5.48
N GLY A 61 -9.91 -1.45 -4.74
CA GLY A 61 -10.96 -2.32 -5.28
C GLY A 61 -10.64 -3.82 -5.19
N SER A 62 -9.81 -4.21 -4.22
CA SER A 62 -9.40 -5.60 -4.01
C SER A 62 -9.63 -6.06 -2.56
N ASN A 63 -9.93 -7.34 -2.38
CA ASN A 63 -10.03 -7.97 -1.06
C ASN A 63 -8.69 -8.56 -0.57
N ASN A 64 -7.60 -8.37 -1.33
CA ASN A 64 -6.26 -8.86 -0.98
C ASN A 64 -5.64 -8.02 0.15
N ILE A 65 -6.14 -8.22 1.36
CA ILE A 65 -5.57 -7.63 2.57
C ILE A 65 -5.51 -8.67 3.67
N ASP A 66 -4.42 -8.68 4.44
CA ASP A 66 -4.24 -9.55 5.58
C ASP A 66 -3.51 -8.83 6.73
N SER A 67 -3.34 -9.48 7.88
CA SER A 67 -2.66 -8.94 9.05
C SER A 67 -1.64 -9.91 9.65
N CYS A 68 -0.72 -9.38 10.47
CA CYS A 68 0.32 -10.18 11.12
C CYS A 68 -0.20 -11.26 12.10
N ASN A 69 -1.46 -11.21 12.52
CA ASN A 69 -2.02 -12.23 13.42
C ASN A 69 -2.68 -13.35 12.61
N ARG A 70 -1.87 -14.32 12.18
CA ARG A 70 -2.35 -15.61 11.67
C ARG A 70 -2.08 -16.71 12.72
N THR A 71 -2.74 -16.61 13.86
CA THR A 71 -2.81 -17.65 14.90
C THR A 71 -4.09 -17.47 15.69
#